data_AF-A0A158NXF8-F1
#
_entry.id   AF-A0A158NXF8-F1
#
_cell.length_a   1.000
_cell.length_b   1.000
_cell.length_c   1.000
_cell.angle_alpha   90.00
_cell.angle_beta   90.00
_cell.angle_gamma   90.00
#
_symmetry.space_group_name_H-M   'P 1'
#
loop_
_entity.id
_entity.type
_entity.pdbx_description
1 polymer ?
#
loop_
_entity_poly.entity_id
_entity_poly.type
_entity_poly.pdbx_seq_one_letter_code
_entity_poly.pdbx_strand_id
1 'polypeptide(L)'
;LDLVEKYGYNGEVHEVITSDGYILNLHRITGRTNFNNSQVQKPVAFVMHGLLCSSACFIISGPEKGLAFVLADAGYDVWLGNARGNVYSRKHKLSTIRKELYWDF
;
A
#
# COMPACT_ATOMS: atom_id res chain seq x y z
N LEU A 1 2.99 -9.76 1.61
CA LEU A 1 1.52 -9.52 1.55
C LEU A 1 0.79 -10.48 2.50
N ASP A 2 1.50 -11.03 3.48
CA ASP A 2 1.16 -12.30 4.09
C ASP A 2 -0.13 -12.22 4.91
N LEU A 3 -0.38 -11.08 5.57
CA LEU A 3 -1.63 -10.84 6.27
C LEU A 3 -2.81 -10.72 5.31
N VAL A 4 -2.64 -10.05 4.16
CA VAL A 4 -3.71 -9.87 3.16
C VAL A 4 -4.14 -11.25 2.61
N GLU A 5 -3.17 -12.06 2.22
CA GLU A 5 -3.41 -13.42 1.71
C GLU A 5 -3.98 -14.35 2.78
N LYS A 6 -3.42 -14.32 4.01
CA LYS A 6 -3.92 -15.08 5.15
C LYS A 6 -5.40 -14.83 5.41
N TYR A 7 -5.88 -13.61 5.19
CA TYR A 7 -7.27 -13.23 5.40
C TYR A 7 -8.18 -13.45 4.18
N GLY A 8 -7.67 -14.05 3.09
CA GLY A 8 -8.47 -14.39 1.91
C GLY A 8 -8.70 -13.21 0.96
N TYR A 9 -7.75 -12.27 0.89
CA TYR A 9 -7.78 -11.14 -0.04
C TYR A 9 -6.66 -11.24 -1.08
N ASN A 10 -6.93 -10.73 -2.27
CA ASN A 10 -5.95 -10.58 -3.34
C ASN A 10 -5.12 -9.31 -3.08
N GLY A 11 -3.82 -9.50 -2.85
CA GLY A 11 -2.86 -8.41 -2.63
C GLY A 11 -1.92 -8.24 -3.83
N GLU A 12 -1.55 -6.99 -4.13
CA GLU A 12 -0.50 -6.66 -5.08
C GLU A 12 0.49 -5.67 -4.45
N VAL A 13 1.73 -5.68 -4.94
CA VAL A 13 2.75 -4.67 -4.61
C VAL A 13 3.16 -3.96 -5.90
N HIS A 14 3.16 -2.64 -5.88
CA HIS A 14 3.52 -1.80 -7.01
C HIS A 14 4.68 -0.88 -6.62
N GLU A 15 5.80 -0.97 -7.35
CA GLU A 15 6.92 -0.03 -7.18
C GLU A 15 6.63 1.26 -7.98
N VAL A 16 6.64 2.40 -7.29
CA VAL A 16 6.46 3.74 -7.88
C VAL A 16 7.73 4.54 -7.67
N ILE A 17 8.20 5.15 -8.74
CA ILE A 17 9.42 5.97 -8.73
C ILE A 17 9.02 7.44 -8.70
N THR A 18 9.45 8.17 -7.66
CA THR A 18 9.23 9.62 -7.57
C THR A 18 10.16 10.38 -8.52
N SER A 19 9.83 11.64 -8.83
CA SER A 19 10.64 12.49 -9.71
C SER A 19 12.09 12.69 -9.23
N ASP A 20 12.28 12.71 -7.91
CA ASP A 20 13.57 12.82 -7.24
C ASP A 20 14.26 11.46 -6.99
N GLY A 21 13.64 10.34 -7.40
CA GLY A 21 14.31 9.04 -7.50
C GLY A 21 14.07 8.05 -6.34
N TYR A 22 13.17 8.34 -5.41
CA TYR A 22 12.75 7.38 -4.38
C TYR A 22 11.88 6.30 -4.99
N ILE A 23 12.05 5.07 -4.51
CA ILE A 23 11.24 3.93 -4.92
C ILE A 23 10.29 3.60 -3.76
N LEU A 24 9.01 3.86 -3.99
CA LEU A 24 7.93 3.64 -3.05
C LEU A 24 7.23 2.32 -3.36
N ASN A 25 6.97 1.52 -2.34
CA ASN A 25 6.17 0.32 -2.50
C ASN A 25 4.73 0.61 -2.10
N LEU A 26 3.82 0.70 -3.06
CA LEU A 26 2.39 0.78 -2.79
C LEU A 26 1.84 -0.64 -2.64
N HIS A 27 0.99 -0.85 -1.63
CA HIS A 27 0.25 -2.09 -1.50
C HIS A 27 -1.16 -1.88 -2.07
N ARG A 28 -1.72 -2.89 -2.72
CA ARG A 28 -3.08 -2.84 -3.26
C ARG A 28 -3.86 -4.07 -2.82
N ILE A 29 -5.13 -3.89 -2.47
CA ILE A 29 -6.07 -4.98 -2.20
C ILE A 29 -7.20 -4.87 -3.23
N THR A 30 -7.26 -5.85 -4.13
CA THR A 30 -8.21 -5.83 -5.26
C THR A 30 -9.56 -6.45 -4.91
N GLY A 31 -9.68 -7.09 -3.74
CA GLY A 31 -10.91 -7.73 -3.26
C GLY A 31 -10.63 -9.12 -2.66
N ARG A 32 -11.70 -9.87 -2.35
CA ARG A 32 -11.59 -11.25 -1.85
C ARG A 32 -11.15 -12.23 -2.93
N THR A 33 -10.38 -13.25 -2.55
CA THR A 33 -9.89 -14.31 -3.45
C THR A 33 -11.00 -15.06 -4.17
N ASN A 34 -12.16 -15.21 -3.52
CA ASN A 34 -13.27 -16.02 -4.03
C ASN A 34 -14.27 -15.19 -4.87
N PHE A 35 -14.04 -13.89 -5.03
CA PHE A 35 -14.89 -12.98 -5.80
C PHE A 35 -14.17 -12.52 -7.07
N ASN A 36 -14.31 -13.30 -8.14
CA ASN A 36 -13.81 -12.95 -9.46
C ASN A 36 -14.81 -12.05 -10.20
N ASN A 37 -14.83 -10.78 -9.83
CA ASN A 37 -15.51 -9.73 -10.60
C ASN A 37 -14.49 -8.84 -11.32
N SER A 38 -13.48 -9.45 -11.93
CA SER A 38 -12.39 -8.79 -12.66
C SER A 38 -12.87 -7.94 -13.85
N GLN A 39 -14.15 -8.04 -14.23
CA GLN A 39 -14.78 -7.22 -15.28
C GLN A 39 -15.50 -5.97 -14.75
N VAL A 40 -15.65 -5.79 -13.44
CA VAL A 40 -16.32 -4.61 -12.86
C VAL A 40 -15.27 -3.56 -12.51
N GLN A 41 -15.39 -2.37 -13.11
CA GLN A 41 -14.59 -1.22 -12.72
C GLN A 41 -15.00 -0.76 -11.31
N LYS A 42 -14.07 -0.88 -10.36
CA LYS A 42 -14.29 -0.51 -8.96
C LYS A 42 -13.89 0.95 -8.73
N PRO A 43 -14.59 1.68 -7.85
CA PRO A 43 -14.08 2.96 -7.36
C PRO A 43 -12.76 2.76 -6.61
N VAL A 44 -11.81 3.64 -6.83
CA VAL A 44 -10.49 3.58 -6.18
C VAL A 44 -10.54 4.29 -4.84
N ALA A 45 -10.06 3.63 -3.79
CA ALA A 45 -9.80 4.24 -2.50
C ALA A 45 -8.29 4.28 -2.24
N PHE A 46 -7.70 5.47 -2.19
CA PHE A 46 -6.30 5.64 -1.81
C PHE A 46 -6.19 6.06 -0.34
N VAL A 47 -5.47 5.27 0.45
CA VAL A 47 -5.35 5.46 1.91
C VAL A 47 -3.89 5.68 2.28
N MET A 48 -3.62 6.79 2.98
CA MET A 48 -2.29 7.19 3.43
C MET A 48 -2.16 7.08 4.94
N HIS A 49 -1.05 6.49 5.38
CA HIS A 49 -0.72 6.41 6.80
C HIS A 49 -0.31 7.76 7.39
N GLY A 50 -0.38 7.88 8.71
CA GLY A 50 0.06 9.06 9.45
C GLY A 50 1.58 9.09 9.73
N LEU A 51 1.98 9.98 10.62
CA LEU A 51 3.37 10.18 11.04
C LEU A 51 3.98 8.90 11.64
N LEU A 52 5.19 8.53 11.21
CA LEU A 52 5.95 7.36 11.68
C LEU A 52 5.24 5.99 11.52
N CYS A 53 4.24 5.91 10.65
CA CYS A 53 3.47 4.70 10.37
C CYS A 53 3.83 4.08 9.00
N SER A 54 3.07 3.05 8.63
CA SER A 54 3.07 2.45 7.29
C SER A 54 1.66 2.00 6.92
N SER A 55 1.48 1.56 5.67
CA SER A 55 0.24 0.92 5.20
C SER A 55 -0.27 -0.22 6.10
N ALA A 56 0.60 -0.85 6.91
CA ALA A 56 0.22 -1.92 7.82
C ALA A 56 -0.85 -1.50 8.86
N CYS A 57 -0.92 -0.20 9.19
CA CYS A 57 -1.92 0.35 10.12
C CYS A 57 -3.36 0.03 9.70
N PHE A 58 -3.62 -0.14 8.41
CA PHE A 58 -4.96 -0.36 7.87
C PHE A 58 -5.38 -1.82 7.77
N ILE A 59 -4.47 -2.76 8.07
CA ILE A 59 -4.73 -4.21 7.97
C ILE A 59 -4.47 -4.97 9.28
N ILE A 60 -3.70 -4.41 10.22
CA ILE A 60 -3.25 -5.14 11.42
C ILE A 60 -4.40 -5.58 12.34
N SER A 61 -5.52 -4.86 12.32
CA SER A 61 -6.72 -5.18 13.11
C SER A 61 -7.59 -6.29 12.51
N GLY A 62 -7.17 -6.88 11.37
CA GLY A 62 -7.89 -7.97 10.69
C GLY A 62 -9.12 -7.51 9.90
N PRO A 63 -9.82 -8.44 9.23
CA PRO A 63 -10.85 -8.12 8.22
C PRO A 63 -12.04 -7.31 8.69
N GLU A 64 -12.47 -7.51 9.94
CA GLU A 64 -13.68 -6.85 10.47
C GLU A 64 -13.45 -5.39 10.85
N LYS A 65 -12.20 -4.99 11.10
CA LYS A 65 -11.85 -3.66 11.67
C LYS A 65 -10.79 -2.91 10.89
N GLY A 66 -9.97 -3.62 10.13
CA GLY A 66 -8.96 -3.01 9.27
C GLY A 66 -9.63 -2.25 8.13
N LEU A 67 -9.43 -0.93 8.10
CA LEU A 67 -10.05 -0.05 7.11
C LEU A 67 -9.87 -0.55 5.66
N ALA A 68 -8.69 -1.10 5.34
CA ALA A 68 -8.43 -1.58 3.99
C ALA A 68 -9.32 -2.78 3.61
N PHE A 69 -9.61 -3.66 4.57
CA PHE A 69 -10.50 -4.80 4.35
C PHE A 69 -11.97 -4.36 4.29
N VAL A 70 -12.38 -3.45 5.17
CA VAL A 70 -13.74 -2.88 5.17
C VAL A 70 -14.04 -2.21 3.82
N LEU A 71 -13.07 -1.45 3.26
CA LEU A 71 -13.22 -0.83 1.94
C LEU A 71 -13.25 -1.88 0.81
N ALA A 72 -12.39 -2.90 0.87
CA ALA A 72 -12.37 -3.96 -0.14
C ALA A 72 -13.69 -4.76 -0.15
N ASP A 73 -14.25 -5.07 1.02
CA ASP A 73 -15.55 -5.73 1.17
C ASP A 73 -16.71 -4.83 0.73
N ALA A 74 -16.58 -3.50 0.86
CA ALA A 74 -17.51 -2.53 0.30
C ALA A 74 -17.37 -2.34 -1.23
N GLY A 75 -16.48 -3.09 -1.89
CA GLY A 75 -16.35 -3.11 -3.34
C GLY A 75 -15.34 -2.12 -3.93
N TYR A 76 -14.50 -1.49 -3.12
CA TYR A 76 -13.45 -0.59 -3.59
C TYR A 76 -12.22 -1.36 -4.09
N ASP A 77 -11.50 -0.77 -5.04
CA ASP A 77 -10.10 -1.10 -5.32
C ASP A 77 -9.20 -0.28 -4.40
N VAL A 78 -8.59 -0.94 -3.41
CA VAL A 78 -7.95 -0.26 -2.30
C VAL A 78 -6.46 -0.16 -2.53
N TRP A 79 -5.94 1.06 -2.55
CA TRP A 79 -4.52 1.36 -2.65
C TRP A 79 -4.02 1.94 -1.33
N LEU A 80 -2.95 1.38 -0.79
CA LEU A 80 -2.33 1.77 0.46
C LEU A 80 -0.95 2.34 0.16
N GLY A 81 -0.82 3.65 0.34
CA GLY A 81 0.44 4.33 0.10
C GLY A 81 1.43 4.15 1.24
N ASN A 82 2.70 4.22 0.89
CA ASN A 82 3.82 4.24 1.83
C ASN A 82 4.69 5.45 1.52
N ALA A 83 4.85 6.33 2.49
CA ALA A 83 5.74 7.47 2.39
C ALA A 83 7.21 7.01 2.39
N ARG A 84 8.07 7.78 1.71
CA ARG A 84 9.52 7.58 1.72
C ARG A 84 10.05 7.44 3.15
N GLY A 85 11.06 6.59 3.35
CA GLY A 85 11.70 6.35 4.64
C GLY A 85 10.99 5.37 5.57
N ASN A 86 9.70 5.09 5.36
CA ASN A 86 9.02 4.03 6.13
C ASN A 86 9.55 2.64 5.77
N VAL A 87 9.21 1.61 6.56
CA VAL A 87 9.76 0.24 6.42
C VAL A 87 9.64 -0.35 5.00
N TYR A 88 8.65 0.06 4.20
CA TYR A 88 8.44 -0.45 2.85
C TYR A 88 9.06 0.41 1.75
N SER A 89 9.47 1.65 2.03
CA SER A 89 9.87 2.63 1.00
C SER A 89 11.19 3.33 1.34
N ARG A 90 12.26 2.55 1.57
CA ARG A 90 13.63 3.04 1.89
C ARG A 90 14.61 2.98 0.72
N LYS A 91 14.12 2.65 -0.48
CA LYS A 91 14.96 2.50 -1.68
C LYS A 91 15.06 3.82 -2.44
N HIS A 92 16.17 4.01 -3.12
CA HIS A 92 16.44 5.13 -4.02
C HIS A 92 17.17 4.63 -5.27
N LYS A 93 17.02 5.31 -6.41
CA LYS A 93 17.72 4.97 -7.66
C LYS A 93 19.24 5.04 -7.52
N LEU A 94 19.72 5.97 -6.71
CA LEU A 94 21.13 6.07 -6.36
C LEU A 94 21.48 5.02 -5.29
N SER A 95 22.58 4.30 -5.50
CA SER A 95 23.11 3.34 -4.52
C SER A 95 23.51 3.98 -3.20
N THR A 96 23.93 5.25 -3.25
CA THR A 96 24.19 6.10 -2.08
C THR A 96 23.57 7.47 -2.32
N ILE A 97 22.84 7.95 -1.32
CA ILE A 97 22.31 9.30 -1.28
C ILE A 97 22.91 9.99 -0.06
N ARG A 98 23.37 11.23 -0.24
CA ARG A 98 23.91 12.02 0.87
C ARG A 98 22.79 12.29 1.87
N LYS A 99 23.10 12.25 3.18
CA LYS A 99 22.08 12.38 4.24
C LYS A 99 21.31 13.69 4.14
N GLU A 100 21.98 14.75 3.70
CA GLU A 100 21.41 16.08 3.55
C GLU A 100 20.36 16.13 2.43
N LEU A 101 20.49 15.27 1.41
CA LEU A 101 19.57 15.19 0.27
C LEU A 101 18.42 14.20 0.49
N TYR A 102 18.48 13.36 1.54
CA TYR A 102 17.47 12.31 1.73
C TYR A 102 16.07 12.88 2.04
N TRP A 103 16.04 14.02 2.71
CA TRP A 103 14.81 14.71 3.11
C TRP A 103 14.73 16.12 2.54
N ASP A 104 15.47 16.38 1.46
CA ASP A 104 15.38 17.63 0.71
C ASP A 104 14.22 17.51 -0.28
N PHE A 105 13.22 18.40 -0.16
CA PHE A 105 11.96 18.36 -0.90
C PHE A 105 11.78 19.60 -1.77
#